data_AF-A0AAW9K478-F1
#
_entry.id   AF-A0AAW9K478-F1
#
_cell.length_a   1.000
_cell.length_b   1.000
_cell.length_c   1.000
_cell.angle_alpha   90.00
_cell.angle_beta   90.00
_cell.angle_gamma   90.00
#
_symmetry.space_group_name_H-M   'P 1'
#
loop_
_entity.id
_entity.type
_entity.pdbx_description
1 polymer ?
#
loop_
_entity_poly.entity_id
_entity_poly.type
_entity_poly.pdbx_seq_one_letter_code
_entity_poly.pdbx_strand_id
1 'polypeptide(L)'
;MEKKHSRILKKVKGLLAIANDQKNDEECQSAFVLAQKLMIEYGINKSDVEDALISEEINEESVTIFKKMFWWERQLSSIIGENFRVKVFWKNKKLDGENKRKSKIVFYGLEKDLELAKEMYLLAFEALVYHSKNYISYYYEETGEARERYITESVKSSYISGFLEGLENRFAEQVAILQKEYSLLVLMPEVVEKSYEERSKGFGSYSINTPPPVIDEAYKEGMKKGNGIDFTKSTIDTTDYSSVYNKIITYSQGATRGLLAKIIKIEDEIMILLNCYDMQNEDLPTFYKWELAFDYPFEFAKEDDVSRFEKNLVDFQKNYSESFNELETELGVKLIVK
;
A
#
# COMPACT_ATOMS: atom_id res chain seq x y z
N MET A 1 19.44 20.03 -14.50
CA MET A 1 19.15 19.07 -13.41
C MET A 1 18.35 19.71 -12.28
N GLU A 2 18.68 20.92 -11.80
CA GLU A 2 17.91 21.65 -10.76
C GLU A 2 16.42 21.86 -11.10
N LYS A 3 16.09 22.15 -12.37
CA LYS A 3 14.70 22.39 -12.80
C LYS A 3 13.82 21.13 -12.75
N LYS A 4 14.40 19.94 -12.99
CA LYS A 4 13.71 18.64 -12.90
C LYS A 4 13.49 18.26 -11.43
N HIS A 5 14.54 18.38 -10.60
CA HIS A 5 14.47 18.11 -9.17
C HIS A 5 13.44 19.00 -8.45
N SER A 6 13.45 20.32 -8.72
CA SER A 6 12.46 21.27 -8.16
C SER A 6 11.02 20.97 -8.57
N ARG A 7 10.80 20.46 -9.79
CA ARG A 7 9.47 20.07 -10.28
C ARG A 7 8.94 18.82 -9.58
N ILE A 8 9.81 17.82 -9.41
CA ILE A 8 9.47 16.57 -8.73
C ILE A 8 9.19 16.85 -7.25
N LEU A 9 9.99 17.70 -6.62
CA LEU A 9 9.75 18.13 -5.24
C LEU A 9 8.36 18.74 -5.04
N LYS A 10 7.92 19.61 -5.96
CA LYS A 10 6.58 20.19 -5.93
C LYS A 10 5.48 19.13 -6.12
N LYS A 11 5.73 18.09 -6.92
CA LYS A 11 4.80 16.97 -7.15
C LYS A 11 4.69 16.09 -5.91
N VAL A 12 5.81 15.79 -5.25
CA VAL A 12 5.80 15.09 -3.95
C VAL A 12 5.02 15.89 -2.91
N LYS A 13 5.27 17.21 -2.77
CA LYS A 13 4.50 18.08 -1.86
C LYS A 13 2.98 18.04 -2.16
N GLY A 14 2.58 18.04 -3.42
CA GLY A 14 1.17 17.97 -3.83
C GLY A 14 0.52 16.60 -3.53
N LEU A 15 1.21 15.50 -3.80
CA LEU A 15 0.71 14.14 -3.53
C LEU A 15 0.57 13.88 -2.02
N LEU A 16 1.51 14.36 -1.21
CA LEU A 16 1.42 14.28 0.25
C LEU A 16 0.26 15.14 0.81
N ALA A 17 -0.04 16.28 0.18
CA ALA A 17 -1.20 17.10 0.58
C ALA A 17 -2.54 16.43 0.26
N ILE A 18 -2.63 15.71 -0.87
CA ILE A 18 -3.82 14.93 -1.24
C ILE A 18 -3.98 13.72 -0.34
N ALA A 19 -2.88 13.02 -0.02
CA ALA A 19 -2.89 11.89 0.92
C ALA A 19 -3.43 12.27 2.31
N ASN A 20 -3.24 13.52 2.73
CA ASN A 20 -3.71 14.03 4.02
C ASN A 20 -5.15 14.57 4.02
N ASP A 21 -5.86 14.63 2.88
CA ASP A 21 -7.25 15.13 2.83
C ASP A 21 -8.25 13.99 3.13
N GLN A 22 -8.79 13.96 4.35
CA GLN A 22 -9.62 12.87 4.93
C GLN A 22 -10.99 12.63 4.24
N LYS A 23 -11.22 13.15 3.03
CA LYS A 23 -12.51 13.07 2.34
C LYS A 23 -12.66 11.88 1.40
N ASN A 24 -11.57 11.21 1.02
CA ASN A 24 -11.63 10.13 0.02
C ASN A 24 -10.51 9.07 0.19
N ASP A 25 -10.83 7.93 0.82
CA ASP A 25 -9.84 6.95 1.30
C ASP A 25 -8.98 6.31 0.19
N GLU A 26 -9.57 5.96 -0.97
CA GLU A 26 -8.82 5.28 -2.06
C GLU A 26 -7.83 6.20 -2.79
N GLU A 27 -8.21 7.47 -2.95
CA GLU A 27 -7.39 8.49 -3.63
C GLU A 27 -6.21 8.92 -2.75
N CYS A 28 -6.44 8.99 -1.43
CA CYS A 28 -5.40 9.31 -0.45
C CYS A 28 -4.31 8.24 -0.42
N GLN A 29 -4.70 6.96 -0.35
CA GLN A 29 -3.76 5.84 -0.33
C GLN A 29 -2.93 5.77 -1.62
N SER A 30 -3.58 5.98 -2.77
CA SER A 30 -2.91 6.01 -4.07
C SER A 30 -1.91 7.17 -4.18
N ALA A 31 -2.27 8.35 -3.66
CA ALA A 31 -1.39 9.52 -3.65
C ALA A 31 -0.18 9.33 -2.73
N PHE A 32 -0.36 8.70 -1.56
CA PHE A 32 0.70 8.43 -0.60
C PHE A 32 1.76 7.47 -1.16
N VAL A 33 1.34 6.33 -1.71
CA VAL A 33 2.24 5.33 -2.32
C VAL A 33 3.04 5.96 -3.47
N LEU A 34 2.39 6.79 -4.29
CA LEU A 34 3.06 7.48 -5.39
C LEU A 34 4.08 8.52 -4.90
N ALA A 35 3.78 9.24 -3.81
CA ALA A 35 4.71 10.18 -3.20
C ALA A 35 5.98 9.46 -2.70
N GLN A 36 5.81 8.32 -2.02
CA GLN A 36 6.93 7.52 -1.52
C GLN A 36 7.83 7.02 -2.65
N LYS A 37 7.25 6.54 -3.75
CA LYS A 37 8.01 6.07 -4.92
C LYS A 37 8.89 7.19 -5.50
N LEU A 38 8.33 8.39 -5.68
CA LEU A 38 9.06 9.54 -6.21
C LEU A 38 10.15 10.05 -5.27
N MET A 39 9.95 9.94 -3.95
CA MET A 39 10.98 10.31 -2.97
C MET A 39 12.22 9.41 -3.06
N ILE A 40 12.01 8.10 -3.22
CA ILE A 40 13.08 7.10 -3.36
C ILE A 40 13.81 7.30 -4.69
N GLU A 41 13.06 7.38 -5.80
CA GLU A 41 13.62 7.46 -7.16
C GLU A 41 14.53 8.70 -7.37
N TYR A 42 14.16 9.82 -6.75
CA TYR A 42 14.86 11.10 -6.96
C TYR A 42 15.70 11.55 -5.77
N GLY A 43 15.87 10.70 -4.75
CA GLY A 43 16.64 11.01 -3.55
C GLY A 43 16.14 12.27 -2.83
N ILE A 44 14.81 12.48 -2.82
CA ILE A 44 14.18 13.63 -2.16
C ILE A 44 14.08 13.31 -0.68
N ASN A 45 14.77 14.11 0.12
CA ASN A 45 14.78 13.95 1.55
C ASN A 45 13.57 14.66 2.17
N LYS A 46 13.22 14.22 3.38
CA LYS A 46 12.13 14.81 4.17
C LYS A 46 12.30 16.34 4.33
N SER A 47 13.53 16.82 4.50
CA SER A 47 13.87 18.23 4.60
C SER A 47 13.51 19.06 3.36
N ASP A 48 13.43 18.44 2.19
CA ASP A 48 13.13 19.14 0.94
C ASP A 48 11.61 19.40 0.80
N VAL A 49 10.80 18.53 1.42
CA VAL A 49 9.33 18.58 1.37
C VAL A 49 8.70 19.29 2.58
N GLU A 50 9.51 19.64 3.57
CA GLU A 50 9.14 20.33 4.82
C GLU A 50 8.79 21.82 4.63
N ASP A 51 7.76 22.10 3.84
CA ASP A 51 6.89 23.29 4.01
C ASP A 51 5.41 22.90 4.07
N ALA A 52 5.07 21.62 3.83
CA ALA A 52 3.73 21.08 3.99
C ALA A 52 3.72 20.12 5.18
N LEU A 53 3.76 20.71 6.38
CA LEU A 53 3.23 20.19 7.65
C LEU A 53 3.29 18.66 7.83
N ILE A 54 4.46 18.14 8.23
CA ILE A 54 4.51 16.89 9.02
C ILE A 54 4.63 17.33 10.47
N SER A 55 3.58 17.08 11.23
CA SER A 55 3.62 17.16 12.68
C SER A 55 4.71 16.20 13.19
N GLU A 56 5.66 16.68 14.01
CA GLU A 56 6.54 15.81 14.81
C GLU A 56 5.77 15.16 15.98
N GLU A 57 4.44 15.23 15.96
CA GLU A 57 3.58 14.71 17.00
C GLU A 57 3.62 13.19 17.04
N ILE A 58 3.90 12.71 18.25
CA ILE A 58 3.88 11.29 18.57
C ILE A 58 2.46 10.94 18.96
N ASN A 59 1.89 9.94 18.30
CA ASN A 59 0.54 9.49 18.53
C ASN A 59 0.48 8.00 18.89
N GLU A 60 -0.70 7.51 19.28
CA GLU A 60 -1.00 6.09 19.40
C GLU A 60 -2.13 5.68 18.46
N GLU A 61 -1.89 4.66 17.63
CA GLU A 61 -2.90 4.11 16.74
C GLU A 61 -3.25 2.67 17.09
N SER A 62 -4.55 2.37 17.16
CA SER A 62 -5.02 1.01 17.42
C SER A 62 -5.12 0.24 16.10
N VAL A 63 -4.33 -0.82 15.99
CA VAL A 63 -4.28 -1.69 14.79
C VAL A 63 -5.44 -2.68 14.80
N THR A 64 -5.88 -3.10 15.98
CA THR A 64 -7.00 -4.04 16.14
C THR A 64 -8.05 -3.49 17.09
N ILE A 65 -9.29 -3.95 16.95
CA ILE A 65 -10.31 -3.80 18.00
C ILE A 65 -9.98 -4.66 19.23
N PHE A 66 -10.67 -4.44 20.34
CA PHE A 66 -10.60 -5.34 21.50
C PHE A 66 -11.19 -6.71 21.13
N LYS A 67 -10.33 -7.71 21.01
CA LYS A 67 -10.73 -9.08 20.65
C LYS A 67 -9.92 -10.13 21.41
N LYS A 68 -10.25 -11.40 21.18
CA LYS A 68 -9.37 -12.50 21.59
C LYS A 68 -8.10 -12.40 20.74
N MET A 69 -6.97 -12.18 21.40
CA MET A 69 -5.68 -12.05 20.74
C MET A 69 -4.97 -13.40 20.69
N PHE A 70 -4.53 -13.81 19.51
CA PHE A 70 -3.69 -15.00 19.36
C PHE A 70 -2.20 -14.66 19.54
N TRP A 71 -1.38 -15.65 19.89
CA TRP A 71 0.06 -15.45 20.12
C TRP A 71 0.76 -14.88 18.87
N TRP A 72 0.40 -15.39 17.70
CA TRP A 72 1.00 -15.01 16.42
C TRP A 72 0.65 -13.58 16.00
N GLU A 73 -0.50 -13.04 16.41
CA GLU A 73 -0.86 -11.64 16.14
C GLU A 73 0.05 -10.69 16.92
N ARG A 74 0.40 -11.06 18.15
CA ARG A 74 1.34 -10.29 18.98
C ARG A 74 2.75 -10.35 18.39
N GLN A 75 3.16 -11.53 17.96
CA GLN A 75 4.47 -11.71 17.34
C GLN A 75 4.56 -10.94 16.02
N LEU A 76 3.54 -11.04 15.16
CA LEU A 76 3.44 -10.24 13.94
C LEU A 76 3.53 -8.74 14.24
N SER A 77 2.79 -8.25 15.23
CA SER A 77 2.88 -6.83 15.60
C SER A 77 4.27 -6.41 16.07
N SER A 78 4.99 -7.30 16.76
CA SER A 78 6.35 -7.02 17.23
C SER A 78 7.33 -6.94 16.05
N ILE A 79 7.26 -7.90 15.13
CA ILE A 79 8.03 -7.90 13.87
C ILE A 79 7.79 -6.61 13.09
N ILE A 80 6.53 -6.17 12.95
CA ILE A 80 6.21 -4.92 12.26
C ILE A 80 6.79 -3.70 13.03
N GLY A 81 6.62 -3.64 14.35
CA GLY A 81 7.14 -2.52 15.13
C GLY A 81 8.65 -2.32 15.01
N GLU A 82 9.39 -3.42 15.06
CA GLU A 82 10.85 -3.42 14.95
C GLU A 82 11.34 -2.94 13.58
N ASN A 83 10.57 -3.20 12.51
CA ASN A 83 10.98 -2.89 11.14
C ASN A 83 10.40 -1.58 10.60
N PHE A 84 9.31 -1.07 11.18
CA PHE A 84 8.61 0.14 10.71
C PHE A 84 8.67 1.32 11.68
N ARG A 85 9.70 1.35 12.55
CA ARG A 85 10.02 2.52 13.40
C ARG A 85 8.87 2.95 14.33
N VAL A 86 8.08 1.98 14.81
CA VAL A 86 7.02 2.20 15.82
C VAL A 86 7.21 1.30 17.03
N LYS A 87 6.87 1.80 18.21
CA LYS A 87 6.80 0.98 19.42
C LYS A 87 5.43 0.29 19.49
N VAL A 88 5.40 -0.90 20.08
CA VAL A 88 4.19 -1.73 20.14
C VAL A 88 3.83 -1.99 21.58
N PHE A 89 2.54 -1.97 21.89
CA PHE A 89 2.03 -2.42 23.17
C PHE A 89 0.61 -2.94 23.06
N TRP A 90 0.12 -3.59 24.12
CA TRP A 90 -1.20 -4.19 24.14
C TRP A 90 -2.06 -3.62 25.26
N LYS A 91 -3.23 -3.09 24.90
CA LYS A 91 -4.24 -2.68 25.89
C LYS A 91 -5.16 -3.86 26.17
N ASN A 92 -5.38 -4.15 27.46
CA ASN A 92 -6.27 -5.21 27.91
C ASN A 92 -7.52 -4.62 28.57
N LYS A 93 -8.70 -5.17 28.27
CA LYS A 93 -9.96 -4.77 28.89
C LYS A 93 -10.86 -5.99 29.12
N LYS A 94 -11.61 -6.00 30.23
CA LYS A 94 -12.75 -6.90 30.40
C LYS A 94 -13.99 -6.19 29.85
N LEU A 95 -14.65 -6.81 28.87
CA LEU A 95 -15.91 -6.28 28.33
C LEU A 95 -17.08 -6.73 29.22
N ASP A 96 -18.12 -5.92 29.31
CA ASP A 96 -19.29 -6.23 30.13
C ASP A 96 -19.95 -7.52 29.63
N GLY A 97 -20.29 -8.41 30.56
CA GLY A 97 -20.84 -9.74 30.25
C GLY A 97 -19.81 -10.79 29.81
N GLU A 98 -18.53 -10.43 29.65
CA GLU A 98 -17.48 -11.38 29.26
C GLU A 98 -16.60 -11.85 30.44
N ASN A 99 -16.42 -13.17 30.55
CA ASN A 99 -15.52 -13.76 31.55
C ASN A 99 -14.04 -13.65 31.21
N LYS A 100 -13.70 -13.37 29.93
CA LYS A 100 -12.30 -13.35 29.45
C LYS A 100 -11.86 -11.92 29.10
N ARG A 101 -10.61 -11.59 29.41
CA ARG A 101 -9.98 -10.34 29.00
C ARG A 101 -9.78 -10.33 27.47
N LYS A 102 -10.10 -9.22 26.85
CA LYS A 102 -9.79 -8.91 25.46
C LYS A 102 -8.56 -8.05 25.40
N SER A 103 -7.84 -8.13 24.29
CA SER A 103 -6.69 -7.28 24.02
C SER A 103 -6.86 -6.58 22.68
N LYS A 104 -6.19 -5.44 22.54
CA LYS A 104 -5.93 -4.83 21.24
C LYS A 104 -4.45 -4.47 21.10
N ILE A 105 -3.97 -4.46 19.86
CA ILE A 105 -2.63 -4.03 19.48
C ILE A 105 -2.67 -2.52 19.26
N VAL A 106 -1.65 -1.83 19.80
CA VAL A 106 -1.50 -0.39 19.66
C VAL A 106 -0.06 -0.11 19.23
N PHE A 107 0.07 0.67 18.15
CA PHE A 107 1.33 1.23 17.70
C PHE A 107 1.51 2.64 18.26
N TYR A 108 2.76 3.01 18.49
CA TYR A 108 3.15 4.28 19.07
C TYR A 108 4.37 4.83 18.35
N GLY A 109 4.26 6.03 17.81
CA GLY A 109 5.29 6.58 16.93
C GLY A 109 4.87 7.89 16.29
N LEU A 110 5.68 8.37 15.34
CA LEU A 110 5.31 9.50 14.50
C LEU A 110 4.14 9.11 13.61
N GLU A 111 3.21 10.03 13.37
CA GLU A 111 1.99 9.77 12.59
C GLU A 111 2.25 9.05 11.25
N LYS A 112 3.23 9.51 10.48
CA LYS A 112 3.65 8.88 9.22
C LYS A 112 4.13 7.43 9.35
N ASP A 113 4.79 7.10 10.47
CA ASP A 113 5.36 5.77 10.71
C ASP A 113 4.26 4.84 11.24
N LEU A 114 3.26 5.38 11.94
CA LEU A 114 2.06 4.66 12.41
C LEU A 114 1.18 4.16 11.26
N GLU A 115 0.87 5.04 10.30
CA GLU A 115 0.03 4.69 9.15
C GLU A 115 0.67 3.56 8.34
N LEU A 116 1.95 3.73 7.97
CA LEU A 116 2.70 2.71 7.24
C LEU A 116 2.79 1.40 8.01
N ALA A 117 3.13 1.44 9.31
CA ALA A 117 3.21 0.23 10.12
C ALA A 117 1.86 -0.49 10.20
N LYS A 118 0.76 0.25 10.36
CA LYS A 118 -0.58 -0.32 10.41
C LYS A 118 -0.95 -1.01 9.10
N GLU A 119 -0.71 -0.37 7.97
CA GLU A 119 -0.97 -0.95 6.65
C GLU A 119 -0.16 -2.23 6.44
N MET A 120 1.13 -2.18 6.75
CA MET A 120 2.02 -3.34 6.67
C MET A 120 1.60 -4.49 7.58
N TYR A 121 1.10 -4.18 8.78
CA TYR A 121 0.52 -5.20 9.65
C TYR A 121 -0.70 -5.86 9.02
N LEU A 122 -1.62 -5.07 8.44
CA LEU A 122 -2.84 -5.60 7.81
C LEU A 122 -2.51 -6.48 6.61
N LEU A 123 -1.62 -6.02 5.72
CA LEU A 123 -1.14 -6.79 4.56
C LEU A 123 -0.48 -8.11 4.99
N ALA A 124 0.43 -8.05 5.97
CA ALA A 124 1.10 -9.24 6.48
C ALA A 124 0.13 -10.19 7.18
N PHE A 125 -0.87 -9.67 7.89
CA PHE A 125 -1.92 -10.45 8.54
C PHE A 125 -2.75 -11.21 7.49
N GLU A 126 -3.20 -10.52 6.45
CA GLU A 126 -3.99 -11.12 5.37
C GLU A 126 -3.20 -12.20 4.63
N ALA A 127 -1.95 -11.91 4.26
CA ALA A 127 -1.07 -12.87 3.61
C ALA A 127 -0.86 -14.11 4.48
N LEU A 128 -0.58 -13.94 5.77
CA LEU A 128 -0.39 -15.04 6.72
C LEU A 128 -1.66 -15.90 6.83
N VAL A 129 -2.83 -15.27 6.98
CA VAL A 129 -4.12 -15.98 7.08
C VAL A 129 -4.44 -16.74 5.79
N TYR A 130 -4.25 -16.11 4.62
CA TYR A 130 -4.48 -16.72 3.32
C TYR A 130 -3.58 -17.92 3.09
N HIS A 131 -2.26 -17.75 3.25
CA HIS A 131 -1.30 -18.79 2.97
C HIS A 131 -1.37 -19.94 3.99
N SER A 132 -1.61 -19.64 5.27
CA SER A 132 -1.81 -20.70 6.28
C SER A 132 -3.05 -21.54 6.00
N LYS A 133 -4.17 -20.91 5.58
CA LYS A 133 -5.38 -21.63 5.19
C LYS A 133 -5.14 -22.53 3.98
N ASN A 134 -4.46 -22.02 2.96
CA ASN A 134 -4.15 -22.81 1.75
C ASN A 134 -3.23 -23.97 2.06
N TYR A 135 -2.21 -23.76 2.90
CA TYR A 135 -1.29 -24.82 3.30
C TYR A 135 -1.99 -25.93 4.09
N ILE A 136 -2.91 -25.58 5.01
CA ILE A 136 -3.70 -26.58 5.74
C ILE A 136 -4.54 -27.42 4.78
N SER A 137 -5.17 -26.81 3.76
CA SER A 137 -5.92 -27.57 2.75
C SER A 137 -5.01 -28.50 1.96
N TYR A 138 -3.88 -27.99 1.47
CA TYR A 138 -2.86 -28.78 0.77
C TYR A 138 -2.35 -29.97 1.60
N TYR A 139 -2.07 -29.75 2.88
CA TYR A 139 -1.60 -30.80 3.79
C TYR A 139 -2.57 -31.99 3.87
N TYR A 140 -3.87 -31.74 4.00
CA TYR A 140 -4.87 -32.81 4.06
C TYR A 140 -5.12 -33.48 2.71
N GLU A 141 -5.01 -32.74 1.61
CA GLU A 141 -5.09 -33.31 0.26
C GLU A 141 -3.92 -34.24 -0.03
N GLU A 142 -2.70 -33.84 0.35
CA GLU A 142 -1.48 -34.62 0.12
C GLU A 142 -1.39 -35.86 1.02
N THR A 143 -1.73 -35.73 2.30
CA THR A 143 -1.63 -36.84 3.27
C THR A 143 -2.77 -37.84 3.17
N GLY A 144 -3.94 -37.42 2.65
CA GLY A 144 -5.15 -38.23 2.64
C GLY A 144 -5.75 -38.48 4.04
N GLU A 145 -5.25 -37.80 5.08
CA GLU A 145 -5.72 -37.96 6.45
C GLU A 145 -7.09 -37.29 6.66
N ALA A 146 -7.87 -37.86 7.59
CA ALA A 146 -9.08 -37.20 8.05
C ALA A 146 -8.73 -35.95 8.88
N ARG A 147 -9.56 -34.89 8.75
CA ARG A 147 -9.34 -33.66 9.50
C ARG A 147 -9.57 -33.86 11.00
N GLU A 148 -8.48 -33.87 11.76
CA GLU A 148 -8.49 -33.88 13.21
C GLU A 148 -8.07 -32.54 13.80
N ARG A 149 -8.80 -32.08 14.83
CA ARG A 149 -8.58 -30.77 15.45
C ARG A 149 -7.15 -30.58 15.96
N TYR A 150 -6.60 -31.57 16.67
CA TYR A 150 -5.26 -31.45 17.25
C TYR A 150 -4.18 -31.36 16.16
N ILE A 151 -4.28 -32.19 15.12
CA ILE A 151 -3.37 -32.17 13.97
C ILE A 151 -3.51 -30.85 13.20
N THR A 152 -4.73 -30.39 12.92
CA THR A 152 -4.95 -29.11 12.23
C THR A 152 -4.30 -27.94 12.98
N GLU A 153 -4.45 -27.87 14.30
CA GLU A 153 -3.82 -26.81 15.11
C GLU A 153 -2.29 -26.94 15.14
N SER A 154 -1.74 -28.17 15.12
CA SER A 154 -0.30 -28.43 15.08
C SER A 154 0.32 -28.03 13.74
N VAL A 155 -0.34 -28.38 12.62
CA VAL A 155 0.05 -27.96 11.27
C VAL A 155 -0.01 -26.45 11.15
N LYS A 156 -1.13 -25.84 11.57
CA LYS A 156 -1.32 -24.39 11.53
C LYS A 156 -0.28 -23.63 12.35
N SER A 157 -0.06 -24.03 13.60
CA SER A 157 0.90 -23.35 14.48
C SER A 157 2.34 -23.48 13.98
N SER A 158 2.72 -24.66 13.48
CA SER A 158 4.05 -24.86 12.87
C SER A 158 4.24 -23.99 11.63
N TYR A 159 3.26 -23.97 10.72
CA TYR A 159 3.28 -23.12 9.53
C TYR A 159 3.39 -21.64 9.87
N ILE A 160 2.54 -21.15 10.78
CA ILE A 160 2.54 -19.73 11.18
C ILE A 160 3.86 -19.36 11.83
N SER A 161 4.45 -20.24 12.66
CA SER A 161 5.75 -19.98 13.29
C SER A 161 6.84 -19.79 12.24
N GLY A 162 6.90 -20.70 11.26
CA GLY A 162 7.84 -20.59 10.15
C GLY A 162 7.60 -19.31 9.35
N PHE A 163 6.35 -19.02 9.00
CA PHE A 163 6.00 -17.82 8.23
C PHE A 163 6.46 -16.53 8.90
N LEU A 164 6.23 -16.38 10.21
CA LEU A 164 6.67 -15.21 10.96
C LEU A 164 8.19 -15.05 10.96
N GLU A 165 8.92 -16.15 11.13
CA GLU A 165 10.39 -16.14 11.07
C GLU A 165 10.91 -15.81 9.67
N GLY A 166 10.29 -16.37 8.63
CA GLY A 166 10.61 -16.00 7.25
C GLY A 166 10.38 -14.51 6.98
N LEU A 167 9.29 -13.97 7.50
CA LEU A 167 8.95 -12.55 7.38
C LEU A 167 9.97 -11.65 8.08
N GLU A 168 10.35 -12.01 9.30
CA GLU A 168 11.35 -11.31 10.10
C GLU A 168 12.72 -11.32 9.42
N ASN A 169 13.17 -12.48 8.92
CA ASN A 169 14.41 -12.61 8.15
C ASN A 169 14.42 -11.68 6.94
N ARG A 170 13.31 -11.65 6.20
CA ARG A 170 13.19 -10.76 5.05
C ARG A 170 13.31 -9.29 5.43
N PHE A 171 12.59 -8.85 6.46
CA PHE A 171 12.68 -7.45 6.85
C PHE A 171 14.08 -7.10 7.36
N ALA A 172 14.74 -8.00 8.09
CA ALA A 172 16.12 -7.83 8.51
C ALA A 172 17.08 -7.67 7.31
N GLU A 173 16.90 -8.46 6.23
CA GLU A 173 17.66 -8.30 4.99
C GLU A 173 17.42 -6.93 4.34
N GLN A 174 16.15 -6.50 4.24
CA GLN A 174 15.79 -5.20 3.66
C GLN A 174 16.36 -4.03 4.49
N VAL A 175 16.24 -4.10 5.81
CA VAL A 175 16.82 -3.15 6.77
C VAL A 175 18.33 -3.10 6.64
N ALA A 176 19.01 -4.24 6.55
CA ALA A 176 20.46 -4.29 6.41
C ALA A 176 20.95 -3.68 5.09
N ILE A 177 20.19 -3.81 4.00
CA ILE A 177 20.48 -3.14 2.73
C ILE A 177 20.29 -1.62 2.89
N LEU A 178 19.14 -1.19 3.41
CA LEU A 178 18.82 0.24 3.58
C LEU A 178 19.76 0.92 4.58
N GLN A 179 20.22 0.24 5.63
CA GLN A 179 21.15 0.81 6.61
C GLN A 179 22.51 1.16 5.99
N LYS A 180 22.97 0.43 4.96
CA LYS A 180 24.24 0.71 4.29
C LYS A 180 24.21 2.03 3.52
N GLU A 181 23.05 2.42 3.00
CA GLU A 181 22.90 3.60 2.14
C GLU A 181 22.18 4.77 2.84
N TYR A 182 21.28 4.47 3.78
CA TYR A 182 20.32 5.40 4.39
C TYR A 182 20.11 5.15 5.90
N SER A 183 21.17 4.84 6.64
CA SER A 183 21.17 4.53 8.08
C SER A 183 20.16 5.31 8.94
N LEU A 184 20.09 6.64 8.81
CA LEU A 184 19.19 7.49 9.60
C LEU A 184 17.69 7.26 9.33
N LEU A 185 17.31 6.76 8.15
CA LEU A 185 15.90 6.52 7.78
C LEU A 185 15.33 5.24 8.39
N VAL A 186 16.19 4.33 8.82
CA VAL A 186 15.79 2.99 9.29
C VAL A 186 15.77 2.92 10.82
N LEU A 187 16.46 3.84 11.49
CA LEU A 187 16.52 3.87 12.95
C LEU A 187 15.22 4.43 13.56
N MET A 188 14.87 3.88 14.72
CA MET A 188 13.82 4.42 15.59
C MET A 188 14.18 5.87 15.95
N PRO A 189 13.28 6.85 15.74
CA PRO A 189 13.54 8.22 16.17
C PRO A 189 13.73 8.31 17.69
N GLU A 190 14.77 9.01 18.13
CA GLU A 190 15.06 9.20 19.56
C GLU A 190 13.89 9.86 20.32
N VAL A 191 13.16 10.75 19.65
CA VAL A 191 11.96 11.40 20.22
C VAL A 191 10.85 10.38 20.54
N VAL A 192 10.65 9.36 19.68
CA VAL A 192 9.70 8.27 19.90
C VAL A 192 10.18 7.39 21.05
N GLU A 193 11.47 7.08 21.09
CA GLU A 193 12.05 6.23 22.14
C GLU A 193 11.88 6.86 23.53
N LYS A 194 12.31 8.11 23.70
CA LYS A 194 12.15 8.85 24.97
C LYS A 194 10.69 8.99 25.38
N SER A 195 9.82 9.35 24.43
CA SER A 195 8.40 9.52 24.74
C SER A 195 7.74 8.18 25.13
N TYR A 196 8.12 7.08 24.48
CA TYR A 196 7.62 5.75 24.80
C TYR A 196 8.11 5.25 26.18
N GLU A 197 9.36 5.53 26.55
CA GLU A 197 9.88 5.23 27.89
C GLU A 197 9.02 5.89 28.96
N GLU A 198 8.66 7.16 28.80
CA GLU A 198 7.75 7.85 29.71
C GLU A 198 6.34 7.25 29.70
N ARG A 199 5.81 7.01 28.49
CA ARG A 199 4.47 6.44 28.26
C ARG A 199 4.29 5.05 28.88
N SER A 200 5.37 4.27 28.98
CA SER A 200 5.37 2.87 29.39
C SER A 200 5.75 2.63 30.87
N LYS A 201 6.07 3.67 31.66
CA LYS A 201 6.46 3.55 33.09
C LYS A 201 5.49 2.75 33.98
N GLY A 202 4.22 2.64 33.60
CA GLY A 202 3.20 1.86 34.31
C GLY A 202 2.78 0.55 33.64
N PHE A 203 3.49 0.11 32.60
CA PHE A 203 3.09 -1.07 31.84
C PHE A 203 3.56 -2.35 32.55
N GLY A 204 2.73 -3.39 32.48
CA GLY A 204 3.13 -4.73 32.88
C GLY A 204 3.91 -5.42 31.77
N SER A 205 4.75 -6.40 32.15
CA SER A 205 5.40 -7.29 31.19
C SER A 205 4.45 -8.36 30.68
N TYR A 206 4.60 -8.75 29.41
CA TYR A 206 3.90 -9.90 28.84
C TYR A 206 4.89 -10.74 28.02
N SER A 207 4.96 -12.03 28.31
CA SER A 207 5.69 -13.00 27.48
C SER A 207 4.71 -13.65 26.53
N ILE A 208 5.03 -13.63 25.24
CA ILE A 208 4.26 -14.33 24.21
C ILE A 208 4.58 -15.82 24.36
N ASN A 209 3.58 -16.61 24.77
CA ASN A 209 3.71 -18.05 24.80
C ASN A 209 3.48 -18.62 23.39
N THR A 210 4.58 -18.77 22.66
CA THR A 210 4.59 -19.34 21.31
C THR A 210 4.65 -20.87 21.40
N PRO A 211 3.66 -21.60 20.83
CA PRO A 211 3.72 -23.05 20.74
C PRO A 211 4.97 -23.50 19.97
N PRO A 212 5.66 -24.57 20.39
CA PRO A 212 6.76 -25.10 19.61
C PRO A 212 6.24 -25.60 18.25
N PRO A 213 6.96 -25.36 17.14
CA PRO A 213 6.63 -26.02 15.87
C PRO A 213 6.89 -27.52 16.03
N VAL A 214 5.89 -28.33 15.68
CA VAL A 214 5.94 -29.81 15.81
C VAL A 214 5.80 -30.52 14.47
N ILE A 215 5.43 -29.81 13.41
CA ILE A 215 5.38 -30.30 12.03
C ILE A 215 6.47 -29.56 11.24
N ASP A 216 7.64 -30.18 11.09
CA ASP A 216 8.82 -29.58 10.49
C ASP A 216 8.59 -29.11 9.05
N GLU A 217 7.88 -29.89 8.24
CA GLU A 217 7.55 -29.55 6.85
C GLU A 217 6.68 -28.29 6.77
N ALA A 218 5.71 -28.17 7.68
CA ALA A 218 4.82 -27.02 7.76
C ALA A 218 5.61 -25.76 8.13
N TYR A 219 6.49 -25.87 9.12
CA TYR A 219 7.37 -24.79 9.52
C TYR A 219 8.30 -24.35 8.37
N LYS A 220 8.96 -25.29 7.67
CA LYS A 220 9.85 -24.98 6.54
C LYS A 220 9.11 -24.30 5.39
N GLU A 221 7.91 -24.78 5.02
CA GLU A 221 7.12 -24.16 3.96
C GLU A 221 6.60 -22.78 4.38
N GLY A 222 6.18 -22.65 5.64
CA GLY A 222 5.84 -21.35 6.24
C GLY A 222 6.99 -20.37 6.10
N MET A 223 8.20 -20.74 6.53
CA MET A 223 9.40 -19.90 6.48
C MET A 223 9.76 -19.51 5.05
N LYS A 224 9.72 -20.46 4.11
CA LYS A 224 9.94 -20.17 2.69
C LYS A 224 8.92 -19.15 2.16
N LYS A 225 7.64 -19.30 2.52
CA LYS A 225 6.58 -18.37 2.10
C LYS A 225 6.75 -17.00 2.74
N GLY A 226 6.98 -16.92 4.04
CA GLY A 226 7.25 -15.68 4.77
C GLY A 226 8.42 -14.90 4.18
N ASN A 227 9.54 -15.59 3.90
CA ASN A 227 10.72 -14.95 3.34
C ASN A 227 10.52 -14.48 1.88
N GLY A 228 9.70 -15.22 1.14
CA GLY A 228 9.34 -14.91 -0.25
C GLY A 228 8.29 -13.81 -0.41
N ILE A 229 7.64 -13.35 0.67
CA ILE A 229 6.63 -12.30 0.56
C ILE A 229 7.32 -11.00 0.27
N ASP A 230 6.99 -10.38 -0.86
CA ASP A 230 7.51 -9.06 -1.16
C ASP A 230 6.39 -8.02 -1.01
N PHE A 231 6.48 -7.17 0.01
CA PHE A 231 5.57 -6.05 0.16
C PHE A 231 6.00 -4.83 -0.66
N THR A 232 7.24 -4.83 -1.19
CA THR A 232 7.79 -3.78 -2.07
C THR A 232 7.61 -4.13 -3.55
N LYS A 233 7.67 -5.43 -3.86
CA LYS A 233 7.07 -6.05 -5.04
C LYS A 233 5.80 -6.75 -4.61
N SER A 234 4.72 -5.99 -4.54
CA SER A 234 3.69 -6.40 -5.47
C SER A 234 3.20 -7.86 -5.30
N THR A 235 2.66 -8.24 -4.14
CA THR A 235 1.49 -9.15 -4.21
C THR A 235 0.32 -8.50 -4.98
N ILE A 236 0.48 -7.23 -5.38
CA ILE A 236 -0.17 -6.57 -6.51
C ILE A 236 0.93 -6.13 -7.49
N ASP A 237 1.31 -7.01 -8.41
CA ASP A 237 2.12 -6.77 -9.63
C ASP A 237 2.54 -5.29 -9.85
N THR A 238 3.83 -4.94 -9.81
CA THR A 238 4.31 -3.54 -9.96
C THR A 238 4.33 -3.06 -11.41
N THR A 239 3.83 -3.88 -12.34
CA THR A 239 3.33 -3.49 -13.66
C THR A 239 1.82 -3.28 -13.68
N ASP A 240 1.14 -3.54 -12.55
CA ASP A 240 -0.28 -3.32 -12.37
C ASP A 240 -0.58 -1.87 -12.05
N TYR A 241 -0.57 -1.09 -13.12
CA TYR A 241 -1.20 0.21 -13.15
C TYR A 241 -2.73 0.12 -13.05
N SER A 242 -3.37 -1.00 -12.64
CA SER A 242 -4.82 -1.15 -12.53
C SER A 242 -5.51 0.00 -11.80
N SER A 243 -4.89 0.54 -10.75
CA SER A 243 -5.44 1.63 -9.94
C SER A 243 -5.58 2.94 -10.73
N VAL A 244 -4.71 3.17 -11.72
CA VAL A 244 -4.74 4.33 -12.62
C VAL A 244 -5.24 4.00 -14.02
N TYR A 245 -5.29 2.73 -14.39
CA TYR A 245 -5.81 2.23 -15.65
C TYR A 245 -7.28 2.61 -15.79
N ASN A 246 -7.65 3.10 -16.97
CA ASN A 246 -8.97 3.64 -17.27
C ASN A 246 -9.41 4.85 -16.42
N LYS A 247 -8.56 5.38 -15.53
CA LYS A 247 -8.85 6.66 -14.87
C LYS A 247 -8.66 7.80 -15.85
N ILE A 248 -9.46 8.84 -15.65
CA ILE A 248 -9.42 10.06 -16.45
C ILE A 248 -8.68 11.11 -15.63
N ILE A 249 -7.77 11.79 -16.30
CA ILE A 249 -6.93 12.83 -15.74
C ILE A 249 -7.23 14.17 -16.43
N THR A 250 -6.95 15.27 -15.74
CA THR A 250 -6.90 16.61 -16.30
C THR A 250 -5.49 17.17 -16.22
N TYR A 251 -5.08 17.86 -17.28
CA TYR A 251 -3.78 18.51 -17.31
C TYR A 251 -3.83 19.80 -16.49
N SER A 252 -2.84 19.99 -15.62
CA SER A 252 -2.81 21.13 -14.69
C SER A 252 -2.01 22.33 -15.21
N GLN A 253 -1.32 22.23 -16.36
CA GLN A 253 -0.41 23.27 -16.86
C GLN A 253 -0.38 23.43 -18.38
N GLY A 254 -0.03 24.64 -18.84
CA GLY A 254 0.26 24.93 -20.24
C GLY A 254 -0.98 25.08 -21.13
N ALA A 255 -0.77 24.99 -22.45
CA ALA A 255 -1.82 25.05 -23.46
C ALA A 255 -2.80 23.86 -23.40
N THR A 256 -2.44 22.81 -22.65
CA THR A 256 -3.26 21.63 -22.43
C THR A 256 -4.09 21.70 -21.17
N ARG A 257 -3.95 22.77 -20.36
CA ARG A 257 -4.68 22.92 -19.10
C ARG A 257 -6.19 22.78 -19.32
N GLY A 258 -6.81 21.88 -18.56
CA GLY A 258 -8.24 21.61 -18.66
C GLY A 258 -8.63 20.60 -19.74
N LEU A 259 -7.70 20.12 -20.58
CA LEU A 259 -7.93 18.93 -21.39
C LEU A 259 -8.07 17.70 -20.51
N LEU A 260 -8.80 16.72 -21.01
CA LEU A 260 -9.04 15.45 -20.34
C LEU A 260 -8.34 14.33 -21.10
N ALA A 261 -7.80 13.37 -20.37
CA ALA A 261 -7.22 12.19 -20.97
C ALA A 261 -7.53 10.94 -20.15
N LYS A 262 -7.80 9.82 -20.81
CA LYS A 262 -7.95 8.52 -20.16
C LYS A 262 -6.65 7.75 -20.26
N ILE A 263 -6.18 7.19 -19.15
CA ILE A 263 -4.97 6.36 -19.12
C ILE A 263 -5.32 5.00 -19.70
N ILE A 264 -4.78 4.70 -20.89
CA ILE A 264 -5.02 3.46 -21.62
C ILE A 264 -4.00 2.41 -21.28
N LYS A 265 -2.73 2.79 -21.15
CA LYS A 265 -1.65 1.87 -20.80
C LYS A 265 -0.48 2.65 -20.23
N ILE A 266 0.38 1.97 -19.49
CA ILE A 266 1.67 2.52 -19.11
C ILE A 266 2.73 1.46 -19.40
N GLU A 267 3.72 1.82 -20.19
CA GLU A 267 4.85 0.98 -20.59
C GLU A 267 6.13 1.78 -20.44
N ASP A 268 7.16 1.21 -19.79
CA ASP A 268 8.48 1.83 -19.67
C ASP A 268 8.44 3.31 -19.23
N GLU A 269 7.62 3.62 -18.21
CA GLU A 269 7.40 4.97 -17.68
C GLU A 269 6.76 5.97 -18.66
N ILE A 270 6.16 5.49 -19.75
CA ILE A 270 5.37 6.25 -20.72
C ILE A 270 3.90 5.89 -20.57
N MET A 271 3.07 6.87 -20.27
CA MET A 271 1.62 6.76 -20.35
C MET A 271 1.17 6.87 -21.79
N ILE A 272 0.43 5.86 -22.24
CA ILE A 272 -0.37 5.90 -23.46
C ILE A 272 -1.75 6.43 -23.05
N LEU A 273 -2.08 7.61 -23.54
CA LEU A 273 -3.27 8.37 -23.17
C LEU A 273 -4.23 8.49 -24.35
N LEU A 274 -5.51 8.34 -24.07
CA LEU A 274 -6.60 8.74 -24.96
C LEU A 274 -7.02 10.15 -24.59
N ASN A 275 -6.55 11.15 -25.33
CA ASN A 275 -6.88 12.54 -25.09
C ASN A 275 -8.23 12.89 -25.69
N CYS A 276 -9.01 13.70 -24.98
CA CYS A 276 -10.23 14.33 -25.46
C CYS A 276 -9.99 15.82 -25.61
N TYR A 277 -10.25 16.32 -26.81
CA TYR A 277 -10.34 17.74 -27.09
C TYR A 277 -11.79 18.08 -27.37
N ASP A 278 -12.44 18.65 -26.35
CA ASP A 278 -13.81 19.12 -26.38
C ASP A 278 -13.83 20.64 -26.18
N MET A 279 -13.65 21.39 -27.28
CA MET A 279 -13.93 22.82 -27.22
C MET A 279 -15.37 22.99 -26.76
N GLN A 280 -15.59 23.70 -25.66
CA GLN A 280 -16.91 23.99 -25.08
C GLN A 280 -17.83 24.82 -26.00
N ASN A 281 -17.48 24.95 -27.29
CA ASN A 281 -18.16 25.66 -28.35
C ASN A 281 -18.46 24.67 -29.49
N GLU A 282 -19.66 24.07 -29.48
CA GLU A 282 -20.39 23.43 -30.61
C GLU A 282 -19.67 22.43 -31.56
N ASP A 283 -18.36 22.27 -31.50
CA ASP A 283 -17.57 21.32 -32.27
C ASP A 283 -17.66 19.93 -31.64
N LEU A 284 -17.73 18.91 -32.50
CA LEU A 284 -17.77 17.52 -32.05
C LEU A 284 -16.43 17.17 -31.36
N PRO A 285 -16.47 16.43 -30.22
CA PRO A 285 -15.27 16.09 -29.48
C PRO A 285 -14.34 15.25 -30.35
N THR A 286 -13.05 15.55 -30.29
CA THR A 286 -12.03 14.78 -31.01
C THR A 286 -11.18 14.00 -30.02
N PHE A 287 -10.81 12.79 -30.42
CA PHE A 287 -9.96 11.90 -29.64
C PHE A 287 -8.68 11.57 -30.38
N TYR A 288 -7.57 11.52 -29.65
CA TYR A 288 -6.29 11.16 -30.23
C TYR A 288 -5.40 10.47 -29.18
N LYS A 289 -4.53 9.59 -29.67
CA LYS A 289 -3.47 8.99 -28.86
C LYS A 289 -2.44 10.06 -28.53
N TRP A 290 -2.00 10.09 -27.28
CA TRP A 290 -0.81 10.84 -26.91
C TRP A 290 0.04 10.03 -25.94
N GLU A 291 1.35 10.07 -26.15
CA GLU A 291 2.32 9.47 -25.27
C GLU A 291 2.94 10.55 -24.39
N LEU A 292 2.97 10.26 -23.10
CA LEU A 292 3.41 11.22 -22.11
C LEU A 292 4.23 10.51 -21.06
N ALA A 293 5.39 11.06 -20.70
CA ALA A 293 6.15 10.53 -19.57
C ALA A 293 5.26 10.50 -18.31
N PHE A 294 5.33 9.42 -17.54
CA PHE A 294 4.56 9.23 -16.32
C PHE A 294 4.86 10.32 -15.27
N ASP A 295 6.04 10.93 -15.34
CA ASP A 295 6.45 12.05 -14.50
C ASP A 295 5.76 13.38 -14.85
N TYR A 296 5.01 13.46 -15.96
CA TYR A 296 4.28 14.66 -16.37
C TYR A 296 3.20 15.03 -15.33
N PRO A 297 2.95 16.33 -15.04
CA PRO A 297 1.94 16.76 -14.09
C PRO A 297 0.53 16.54 -14.63
N PHE A 298 -0.26 15.79 -13.86
CA PHE A 298 -1.70 15.62 -14.08
C PHE A 298 -2.40 15.52 -12.74
N GLU A 299 -3.70 15.76 -12.74
CA GLU A 299 -4.62 15.56 -11.62
C GLU A 299 -5.71 14.59 -12.07
N PHE A 300 -6.34 13.85 -11.16
CA PHE A 300 -7.52 13.05 -11.55
C PHE A 300 -8.69 13.99 -11.88
N ALA A 301 -9.43 13.63 -12.93
CA ALA A 301 -10.59 14.37 -13.35
C ALA A 301 -11.71 14.25 -12.31
N LYS A 302 -12.46 15.34 -12.11
CA LYS A 302 -13.62 15.36 -11.22
C LYS A 302 -14.76 14.54 -11.83
N GLU A 303 -15.74 14.17 -11.00
CA GLU A 303 -16.88 13.34 -11.44
C GLU A 303 -17.64 13.92 -12.65
N ASP A 304 -17.83 15.25 -12.69
CA ASP A 304 -18.45 15.94 -13.84
C ASP A 304 -17.60 15.81 -15.12
N ASP A 305 -16.28 15.93 -14.99
CA ASP A 305 -15.33 15.81 -16.11
C ASP A 305 -15.25 14.37 -16.63
N VAL A 306 -15.28 13.39 -15.72
CA VAL A 306 -15.36 11.96 -16.05
C VAL A 306 -16.63 11.68 -16.85
N SER A 307 -17.78 12.16 -16.36
CA SER A 307 -19.08 11.97 -17.01
C SER A 307 -19.11 12.61 -18.40
N ARG A 308 -18.52 13.81 -18.54
CA ARG A 308 -18.39 14.51 -19.82
C ARG A 308 -17.51 13.75 -20.82
N PHE A 309 -16.35 13.26 -20.39
CA PHE A 309 -15.43 12.51 -21.24
C PHE A 309 -16.06 11.23 -21.77
N GLU A 310 -16.71 10.44 -20.91
CA GLU A 310 -17.34 9.18 -21.32
C GLU A 310 -18.49 9.43 -22.30
N LYS A 311 -19.32 10.46 -22.06
CA LYS A 311 -20.35 10.88 -23.01
C LYS A 311 -19.75 11.26 -24.37
N ASN A 312 -18.68 12.06 -24.37
CA ASN A 312 -18.00 12.47 -25.59
C ASN A 312 -17.43 11.25 -26.36
N LEU A 313 -16.93 10.24 -25.64
CA LEU A 313 -16.39 9.02 -26.24
C LEU A 313 -17.49 8.18 -26.92
N VAL A 314 -18.67 8.08 -26.29
CA VAL A 314 -19.87 7.46 -26.89
C VAL A 314 -20.28 8.19 -28.17
N ASP A 315 -20.39 9.52 -28.09
CA ASP A 315 -20.78 10.35 -29.23
C ASP A 315 -19.75 10.25 -30.37
N PHE A 316 -18.45 10.19 -30.06
CA PHE A 316 -17.39 10.01 -31.04
C PHE A 316 -17.46 8.64 -31.72
N GLN A 317 -17.64 7.55 -30.98
CA GLN A 317 -17.80 6.21 -31.55
C GLN A 317 -18.99 6.13 -32.53
N LYS A 318 -20.11 6.76 -32.16
CA LYS A 318 -21.34 6.75 -32.95
C LYS A 318 -21.21 7.57 -34.24
N ASN A 319 -20.58 8.74 -34.16
CA ASN A 319 -20.53 9.68 -35.28
C ASN A 319 -19.29 9.49 -36.18
N TYR A 320 -18.22 8.87 -35.67
CA TYR A 320 -16.93 8.72 -36.34
C TYR A 320 -16.37 7.30 -36.20
N SER A 321 -17.16 6.29 -36.58
CA SER A 321 -16.83 4.88 -36.39
C SER A 321 -15.52 4.45 -37.09
N GLU A 322 -15.22 4.99 -38.27
CA GLU A 322 -13.96 4.72 -38.98
C GLU A 322 -12.75 5.25 -38.19
N SER A 323 -12.77 6.53 -37.79
CA SER A 323 -11.72 7.14 -36.96
C SER A 323 -11.60 6.48 -35.59
N PHE A 324 -12.70 6.00 -35.01
CA PHE A 324 -12.69 5.24 -33.76
C PHE A 324 -11.93 3.91 -33.91
N ASN A 325 -12.14 3.18 -35.02
CA ASN A 325 -11.44 1.93 -35.29
C ASN A 325 -9.93 2.16 -35.56
N GLU A 326 -9.59 3.25 -36.26
CA GLU A 326 -8.19 3.64 -36.46
C GLU A 326 -7.51 3.94 -35.11
N LEU A 327 -8.20 4.67 -34.22
CA LEU A 327 -7.71 5.01 -32.89
C LEU A 327 -7.49 3.78 -31.99
N GLU A 328 -8.40 2.79 -32.01
CA GLU A 328 -8.18 1.51 -31.34
C GLU A 328 -6.94 0.78 -31.85
N THR A 329 -6.69 0.86 -33.16
CA THR A 329 -5.51 0.27 -33.80
C THR A 329 -4.23 0.96 -33.35
N GLU A 330 -4.22 2.30 -33.29
CA GLU A 330 -3.07 3.09 -32.82
C GLU A 330 -2.75 2.88 -31.34
N LEU A 331 -3.78 2.70 -30.51
CA LEU A 331 -3.66 2.43 -29.08
C LEU A 331 -3.31 0.97 -28.78
N GLY A 332 -3.50 0.07 -29.75
CA GLY A 332 -3.28 -1.36 -29.57
C GLY A 332 -4.27 -2.01 -28.57
N VAL A 333 -5.43 -1.39 -28.33
CA VAL A 333 -6.46 -1.90 -27.41
C VAL A 333 -7.87 -1.68 -27.97
N LYS A 334 -8.81 -2.52 -27.54
CA LYS A 334 -10.23 -2.25 -27.72
C LYS A 334 -10.74 -1.31 -26.63
N LEU A 335 -11.33 -0.19 -27.03
CA LEU A 335 -11.85 0.81 -26.12
C LEU A 335 -13.22 0.37 -25.62
N ILE A 336 -13.37 0.24 -24.30
CA ILE A 336 -14.67 -0.03 -23.68
C ILE A 336 -15.39 1.31 -23.52
N VAL A 337 -16.47 1.45 -24.28
CA VAL A 337 -17.40 2.57 -24.19
C VAL A 337 -18.59 2.10 -23.34
N LYS A 338 -18.91 2.83 -22.27
CA LYS A 338 -19.97 2.46 -21.32
C LYS A 338 -21.27 3.21 -21.57
#